data_AF-A0A914IWX4-F1
#
_entry.id   AF-A0A914IWX4-F1
#
_cell.length_a   1.000
_cell.length_b   1.000
_cell.length_c   1.000
_cell.angle_alpha   90.00
_cell.angle_beta   90.00
_cell.angle_gamma   90.00
#
_symmetry.space_group_name_H-M   'P 1'
#
loop_
_entity.id
_entity.type
_entity.pdbx_description
1 polymer ?
#
loop_
_entity_poly.entity_id
_entity_poly.type
_entity_poly.pdbx_seq_one_letter_code
_entity_poly.pdbx_strand_id
1 'polypeptide(L)'
;KDAGSQLKSVVPFLFFSKQDGYVAVANSATTAINECFPSEEKQQLAVDTFGGDVVAVCLQILSKTHKLVAPQKFTEEETDVQRQTRLIAQSINTLESFIECAPGLFETIGPQFASSATFNSLMNMDPAVKAAAFRLLKKLVQKDVKLILGTRIPSYILQNLSAEDILLCRNVFECFLVAGANPQFFEACKVDKAVIPKMLNLVRKKGL
;
A
#
# COMPACT_ATOMS: atom_id res chain seq x y z
N LYS A 1 22.97 -30.21 4.44
CA LYS A 1 21.73 -30.27 3.63
C LYS A 1 21.45 -28.85 3.16
N ASP A 2 21.31 -28.65 1.85
CA ASP A 2 21.08 -27.34 1.25
C ASP A 2 19.64 -26.87 1.52
N ALA A 3 19.50 -25.76 2.25
CA ALA A 3 18.21 -25.16 2.58
C ALA A 3 17.73 -24.18 1.49
N GLY A 4 18.50 -23.98 0.41
CA GLY A 4 18.22 -22.99 -0.63
C GLY A 4 16.82 -23.09 -1.24
N SER A 5 16.32 -24.31 -1.45
CA SER A 5 14.95 -24.55 -1.95
C SER A 5 13.83 -24.07 -1.01
N GLN A 6 14.11 -24.00 0.29
CA GLN A 6 13.15 -23.57 1.31
C GLN A 6 13.22 -22.07 1.58
N LEU A 7 14.26 -21.37 1.15
CA LEU A 7 14.37 -19.92 1.39
C LEU A 7 13.24 -19.14 0.72
N LYS A 8 12.79 -19.58 -0.47
CA LYS A 8 11.63 -18.98 -1.16
C LYS A 8 10.30 -19.11 -0.41
N SER A 9 10.18 -20.09 0.49
CA SER A 9 8.95 -20.26 1.29
C SER A 9 8.99 -19.50 2.61
N VAL A 10 10.16 -18.99 3.04
CA VAL A 10 10.35 -18.36 4.36
C VAL A 10 10.73 -16.89 4.25
N VAL A 11 11.72 -16.56 3.41
CA VAL A 11 12.27 -15.20 3.30
C VAL A 11 11.19 -14.17 2.90
N PRO A 12 10.24 -14.46 2.01
CA PRO A 12 9.19 -13.50 1.71
C PRO A 12 8.34 -13.11 2.93
N PHE A 13 8.04 -14.08 3.80
CA PHE A 13 7.29 -13.83 5.03
C PHE A 13 8.12 -13.11 6.09
N LEU A 14 9.45 -13.23 6.05
CA LEU A 14 10.34 -12.43 6.89
C LEU A 14 10.24 -10.93 6.55
N PHE A 15 10.36 -10.60 5.26
CA PHE A 15 10.22 -9.21 4.77
C PHE A 15 8.80 -8.67 4.96
N PHE A 16 7.78 -9.51 4.79
CA PHE A 16 6.40 -9.16 5.11
C PHE A 16 6.22 -8.85 6.61
N SER A 17 6.75 -9.71 7.49
CA SER A 17 6.66 -9.57 8.96
C SER A 17 7.37 -8.32 9.49
N LYS A 18 8.41 -7.84 8.80
CA LYS A 18 9.07 -6.56 9.13
C LYS A 18 8.10 -5.36 9.16
N GLN A 19 6.97 -5.45 8.45
CA GLN A 19 5.97 -4.39 8.33
C GLN A 19 4.69 -4.68 9.12
N ASP A 20 4.73 -5.66 10.04
CA ASP A 20 3.58 -6.02 10.88
C ASP A 20 3.17 -4.86 11.81
N GLY A 21 1.88 -4.77 12.12
CA GLY A 21 1.35 -3.80 13.09
C GLY A 21 1.79 -4.09 14.52
N TYR A 22 2.13 -5.33 14.85
CA TYR A 22 2.69 -5.69 16.14
C TYR A 22 4.20 -5.42 16.17
N VAL A 23 4.61 -4.44 16.97
CA VAL A 23 6.01 -4.00 17.10
C VAL A 23 6.96 -5.16 17.45
N ALA A 24 6.54 -6.10 18.30
CA ALA A 24 7.34 -7.27 18.64
C ALA A 24 7.65 -8.14 17.40
N VAL A 25 6.65 -8.37 16.54
CA VAL A 25 6.81 -9.16 15.30
C VAL A 25 7.74 -8.43 14.33
N ALA A 26 7.51 -7.13 14.12
CA ALA A 26 8.33 -6.29 13.25
C ALA A 26 9.81 -6.25 13.71
N ASN A 27 10.05 -6.14 15.01
CA ASN A 27 11.38 -6.14 15.60
C ASN A 27 12.06 -7.50 15.44
N SER A 28 11.39 -8.60 15.76
CA SER A 28 11.94 -9.94 15.59
C SER A 28 12.28 -10.24 14.14
N ALA A 29 11.42 -9.85 13.19
CA ALA A 29 11.69 -10.00 11.76
C ALA A 29 12.89 -9.14 11.32
N THR A 30 13.00 -7.90 11.83
CA THR A 30 14.14 -7.02 11.55
C THR A 30 15.45 -7.61 12.06
N THR A 31 15.48 -8.10 13.29
CA THR A 31 16.65 -8.78 13.87
C THR A 31 17.06 -9.98 13.03
N ALA A 32 16.11 -10.84 12.66
CA ALA A 32 16.38 -12.02 11.85
C ALA A 32 16.91 -11.65 10.45
N ILE A 33 16.39 -10.58 9.81
CA ILE A 33 16.94 -10.05 8.54
C ILE A 33 18.39 -9.61 8.73
N ASN A 34 18.68 -8.86 9.80
CA ASN A 34 20.04 -8.36 10.07
C ASN A 34 21.03 -9.48 10.39
N GLU A 35 20.60 -10.54 11.07
CA GLU A 35 21.45 -11.70 11.35
C GLU A 35 21.70 -12.55 10.09
N CYS A 36 20.67 -12.76 9.27
CA CYS A 36 20.78 -13.56 8.05
C CYS A 36 21.49 -12.83 6.91
N PHE A 37 21.32 -11.50 6.85
CA PHE A 37 21.83 -10.61 5.80
C PHE A 37 22.53 -9.41 6.48
N PRO A 38 23.76 -9.59 7.00
CA PRO A 38 24.40 -8.65 7.91
C PRO A 38 24.98 -7.38 7.27
N SER A 39 24.95 -7.26 5.95
CA SER A 39 25.38 -6.05 5.24
C SER A 39 24.26 -5.53 4.34
N GLU A 40 24.28 -4.22 4.08
CA GLU A 40 23.32 -3.58 3.15
C GLU A 40 23.35 -4.25 1.77
N GLU A 41 24.54 -4.62 1.27
CA GLU A 41 24.70 -5.37 0.01
C GLU A 41 23.98 -6.72 0.04
N LYS A 42 24.09 -7.47 1.15
CA LYS A 42 23.39 -8.77 1.30
C LYS A 42 21.89 -8.59 1.46
N GLN A 43 21.45 -7.52 2.14
CA GLN A 43 20.03 -7.20 2.25
C GLN A 43 19.45 -6.82 0.89
N GLN A 44 20.18 -6.02 0.11
CA GLN A 44 19.78 -5.68 -1.25
C GLN A 44 19.74 -6.92 -2.14
N LEU A 45 20.74 -7.80 -2.07
CA LEU A 45 20.73 -9.08 -2.80
C LEU A 45 19.51 -9.95 -2.43
N ALA A 46 19.13 -9.97 -1.15
CA ALA A 46 17.92 -10.68 -0.70
C ALA A 46 16.64 -10.02 -1.26
N VAL A 47 16.58 -8.68 -1.29
CA VAL A 47 15.48 -7.94 -1.92
C VAL A 47 15.41 -8.24 -3.42
N ASP A 48 16.53 -8.25 -4.13
CA ASP A 48 16.60 -8.54 -5.56
C ASP A 48 16.20 -10.00 -5.87
N THR A 49 16.57 -10.93 -4.98
CA THR A 49 16.30 -12.36 -5.15
C THR A 49 14.85 -12.73 -4.81
N PHE A 50 14.30 -12.19 -3.73
CA PHE A 50 13.01 -12.62 -3.17
C PHE A 50 11.90 -11.57 -3.28
N GLY A 51 12.21 -10.35 -3.74
CA GLY A 51 11.25 -9.25 -3.75
C GLY A 51 10.03 -9.51 -4.64
N GLY A 52 10.21 -10.22 -5.75
CA GLY A 52 9.07 -10.68 -6.57
C GLY A 52 8.09 -11.56 -5.79
N ASP A 53 8.61 -12.49 -4.98
CA ASP A 53 7.79 -13.37 -4.14
C ASP A 53 7.09 -12.60 -3.01
N VAL A 54 7.78 -11.62 -2.39
CA VAL A 54 7.20 -10.72 -1.37
C VAL A 54 6.03 -9.93 -1.95
N VAL A 55 6.23 -9.32 -3.12
CA VAL A 55 5.20 -8.54 -3.83
C VAL A 55 4.02 -9.44 -4.21
N ALA A 56 4.28 -10.66 -4.69
CA ALA A 56 3.23 -11.61 -5.04
C ALA A 56 2.34 -11.95 -3.82
N VAL A 57 2.93 -12.20 -2.65
CA VAL A 57 2.18 -12.44 -1.40
C VAL A 57 1.30 -11.23 -1.07
N CYS A 58 1.85 -10.02 -1.11
CA CYS A 58 1.11 -8.80 -0.80
C CYS A 58 -0.08 -8.60 -1.75
N LEU A 59 0.12 -8.74 -3.06
CA LEU A 59 -0.93 -8.55 -4.06
C LEU A 59 -2.01 -9.64 -3.97
N GLN A 60 -1.64 -10.88 -3.61
CA GLN A 60 -2.61 -11.94 -3.32
C GLN A 60 -3.43 -11.66 -2.05
N ILE A 61 -2.84 -11.05 -1.02
CA ILE A 61 -3.57 -10.62 0.17
C ILE A 61 -4.54 -9.48 -0.16
N LEU A 62 -4.10 -8.46 -0.92
CA LEU A 62 -4.95 -7.34 -1.32
C LEU A 62 -6.13 -7.78 -2.21
N SER A 63 -5.92 -8.78 -3.08
CA SER A 63 -6.97 -9.40 -3.90
C SER A 63 -7.77 -10.48 -3.16
N LYS A 64 -7.47 -10.74 -1.89
CA LYS A 64 -8.11 -11.75 -1.03
C LYS A 64 -8.00 -13.19 -1.55
N THR A 65 -6.96 -13.47 -2.33
CA THR A 65 -6.70 -14.80 -2.91
C THR A 65 -5.65 -15.60 -2.12
N HIS A 66 -4.88 -14.96 -1.25
CA HIS A 66 -3.87 -15.64 -0.44
C HIS A 66 -4.48 -16.49 0.69
N LYS A 67 -3.93 -17.66 0.97
CA LYS A 67 -4.39 -18.54 2.07
C LYS A 67 -4.38 -17.86 3.46
N LEU A 68 -3.52 -16.84 3.66
CA LEU A 68 -3.50 -16.11 4.93
C LEU A 68 -4.76 -15.26 5.13
N VAL A 69 -5.56 -14.91 4.13
CA VAL A 69 -6.81 -14.19 4.38
C VAL A 69 -8.00 -15.12 4.65
N ALA A 70 -7.81 -16.44 4.51
CA ALA A 70 -8.88 -17.40 4.75
C ALA A 70 -9.27 -17.44 6.24
N PRO A 71 -10.56 -17.67 6.56
CA PRO A 71 -11.04 -17.83 7.94
C PRO A 71 -10.27 -18.93 8.69
N GLN A 72 -9.92 -18.66 9.95
CA GLN A 72 -9.25 -19.63 10.81
C GLN A 72 -10.23 -20.23 11.82
N LYS A 73 -10.20 -21.57 11.96
CA LYS A 73 -11.19 -22.29 12.77
C LYS A 73 -10.97 -22.21 14.28
N PHE A 74 -9.81 -21.72 14.75
CA PHE A 74 -9.37 -21.90 16.15
C PHE A 74 -8.52 -20.73 16.71
N THR A 75 -8.81 -19.48 16.35
CA THR A 75 -8.08 -18.32 16.90
C THR A 75 -9.01 -17.40 17.66
N GLU A 76 -8.74 -17.19 18.96
CA GLU A 76 -9.51 -16.27 19.82
C GLU A 76 -8.88 -14.87 19.90
N GLU A 77 -7.65 -14.68 19.42
CA GLU A 77 -6.90 -13.42 19.55
C GLU A 77 -7.40 -12.31 18.60
N GLU A 78 -7.82 -12.67 17.38
CA GLU A 78 -8.33 -11.74 16.37
C GLU A 78 -9.58 -12.31 15.71
N THR A 79 -10.59 -11.46 15.48
CA THR A 79 -11.67 -11.77 14.54
C THR A 79 -11.13 -11.85 13.11
N ASP A 80 -11.83 -12.57 12.22
CA ASP A 80 -11.45 -12.65 10.79
C ASP A 80 -11.30 -11.27 10.15
N VAL A 81 -12.15 -10.30 10.54
CA VAL A 81 -12.10 -8.93 10.03
C VAL A 81 -10.86 -8.18 10.52
N GLN A 82 -10.54 -8.25 11.82
CA GLN A 82 -9.33 -7.61 12.38
C GLN A 82 -8.08 -8.16 11.71
N ARG A 83 -7.99 -9.49 11.58
CA ARG A 83 -6.89 -10.17 10.91
C ARG A 83 -6.76 -9.76 9.46
N GLN A 84 -7.87 -9.70 8.72
CA GLN A 84 -7.88 -9.23 7.34
C GLN A 84 -7.39 -7.78 7.23
N THR A 85 -7.90 -6.88 8.07
CA THR A 85 -7.46 -5.48 8.12
C THR A 85 -5.97 -5.37 8.39
N ARG A 86 -5.45 -6.11 9.37
CA ARG A 86 -4.01 -6.13 9.69
C ARG A 86 -3.16 -6.62 8.53
N LEU A 87 -3.52 -7.75 7.91
CA LEU A 87 -2.78 -8.31 6.77
C LEU A 87 -2.80 -7.38 5.54
N ILE A 88 -3.92 -6.69 5.29
CA ILE A 88 -4.02 -5.71 4.21
C ILE A 88 -3.15 -4.48 4.50
N ALA A 89 -3.20 -3.94 5.72
CA ALA A 89 -2.36 -2.80 6.12
C ALA A 89 -0.86 -3.15 6.01
N GLN A 90 -0.47 -4.34 6.49
CA GLN A 90 0.88 -4.87 6.37
C GLN A 90 1.29 -4.99 4.90
N SER A 91 0.42 -5.52 4.03
CA SER A 91 0.67 -5.62 2.59
C SER A 91 0.91 -4.26 1.94
N ILE A 92 0.12 -3.25 2.29
CA ILE A 92 0.31 -1.89 1.77
C ILE A 92 1.66 -1.33 2.23
N ASN A 93 2.02 -1.49 3.51
CA ASN A 93 3.30 -1.03 4.06
C ASN A 93 4.49 -1.73 3.41
N THR A 94 4.39 -3.04 3.18
CA THR A 94 5.42 -3.81 2.48
C THR A 94 5.60 -3.33 1.05
N LEU A 95 4.52 -3.20 0.28
CA LEU A 95 4.60 -2.69 -1.10
C LEU A 95 5.20 -1.28 -1.15
N GLU A 96 4.82 -0.42 -0.21
CA GLU A 96 5.37 0.94 -0.12
C GLU A 96 6.88 0.95 0.12
N SER A 97 7.39 0.07 0.99
CA SER A 97 8.83 -0.09 1.21
C SER A 97 9.54 -0.65 -0.03
N PHE A 98 8.92 -1.58 -0.74
CA PHE A 98 9.53 -2.25 -1.90
C PHE A 98 9.58 -1.37 -3.15
N ILE A 99 8.68 -0.39 -3.30
CA ILE A 99 8.79 0.59 -4.40
C ILE A 99 10.09 1.38 -4.31
N GLU A 100 10.61 1.62 -3.11
CA GLU A 100 11.85 2.38 -2.89
C GLU A 100 13.10 1.50 -3.02
N CYS A 101 13.13 0.33 -2.38
CA CYS A 101 14.32 -0.54 -2.39
C CYS A 101 14.38 -1.52 -3.57
N ALA A 102 13.30 -1.70 -4.33
CA ALA A 102 13.26 -2.54 -5.53
C ALA A 102 12.51 -1.85 -6.68
N PRO A 103 13.06 -0.77 -7.28
CA PRO A 103 12.37 0.02 -8.30
C PRO A 103 11.91 -0.77 -9.53
N GLY A 104 12.58 -1.90 -9.83
CA GLY A 104 12.23 -2.82 -10.91
C GLY A 104 10.91 -3.56 -10.71
N LEU A 105 10.37 -3.60 -9.48
CA LEU A 105 9.07 -4.21 -9.18
C LEU A 105 7.89 -3.26 -9.43
N PHE A 106 8.15 -2.01 -9.78
CA PHE A 106 7.11 -1.02 -10.02
C PHE A 106 6.11 -1.44 -11.09
N GLU A 107 6.58 -2.00 -12.21
CA GLU A 107 5.71 -2.46 -13.31
C GLU A 107 4.77 -3.60 -12.89
N THR A 108 5.10 -4.31 -11.80
CA THR A 108 4.23 -5.33 -11.20
C THR A 108 3.28 -4.71 -10.18
N ILE A 109 3.79 -3.88 -9.28
CA ILE A 109 3.04 -3.30 -8.16
C ILE A 109 2.00 -2.29 -8.67
N GLY A 110 2.43 -1.33 -9.50
CA GLY A 110 1.63 -0.19 -9.93
C GLY A 110 0.31 -0.61 -10.59
N PRO A 111 0.34 -1.35 -11.71
CA PRO A 111 -0.87 -1.76 -12.42
C PRO A 111 -1.81 -2.64 -11.57
N GLN A 112 -1.27 -3.55 -10.76
CA GLN A 112 -2.10 -4.44 -9.94
C GLN A 112 -2.76 -3.73 -8.76
N PHE A 113 -2.01 -2.83 -8.10
CA PHE A 113 -2.53 -2.01 -7.01
C PHE A 113 -3.54 -0.97 -7.50
N ALA A 114 -3.25 -0.30 -8.62
CA ALA A 114 -4.12 0.69 -9.25
C ALA A 114 -5.29 0.07 -10.05
N SER A 115 -5.37 -1.26 -10.11
CA SER A 115 -6.51 -1.92 -10.75
C SER A 115 -7.82 -1.55 -10.04
N SER A 116 -8.88 -1.38 -10.84
CA SER A 116 -10.19 -0.98 -10.29
C SER A 116 -10.69 -1.98 -9.24
N ALA A 117 -10.45 -3.28 -9.40
CA ALA A 117 -10.90 -4.28 -8.44
C ALA A 117 -10.22 -4.13 -7.08
N THR A 118 -8.88 -4.08 -7.06
CA THR A 118 -8.09 -3.93 -5.83
C THR A 118 -8.39 -2.62 -5.15
N PHE A 119 -8.31 -1.50 -5.87
CA PHE A 119 -8.47 -0.18 -5.26
C PHE A 119 -9.90 0.03 -4.72
N ASN A 120 -10.94 -0.40 -5.47
CA ASN A 120 -12.32 -0.31 -4.98
C ASN A 120 -12.53 -1.10 -3.69
N SER A 121 -11.93 -2.30 -3.58
CA SER A 121 -12.01 -3.10 -2.34
C SER A 121 -11.43 -2.33 -1.15
N LEU A 122 -10.27 -1.69 -1.32
CA LEU A 122 -9.64 -0.89 -0.27
C LEU A 122 -10.47 0.34 0.11
N MET A 123 -11.13 0.98 -0.85
CA MET A 123 -11.98 2.15 -0.59
C MET A 123 -13.23 1.84 0.25
N ASN A 124 -13.59 0.57 0.42
CA ASN A 124 -14.68 0.11 1.28
C ASN A 124 -14.24 -0.30 2.69
N MET A 125 -12.93 -0.21 3.01
CA MET A 125 -12.40 -0.57 4.32
C MET A 125 -12.47 0.60 5.32
N ASP A 126 -11.94 0.42 6.52
CA ASP A 126 -11.84 1.48 7.53
C ASP A 126 -10.93 2.64 7.06
N PRO A 127 -11.05 3.84 7.67
CA PRO A 127 -10.28 5.01 7.28
C PRO A 127 -8.76 4.81 7.32
N ALA A 128 -8.23 4.00 8.23
CA ALA A 128 -6.78 3.79 8.35
C ALA A 128 -6.24 3.02 7.15
N VAL A 129 -6.95 1.99 6.69
CA VAL A 129 -6.59 1.27 5.46
C VAL A 129 -6.70 2.17 4.22
N LYS A 130 -7.76 2.98 4.11
CA LYS A 130 -7.87 3.96 3.01
C LYS A 130 -6.70 4.93 3.02
N ALA A 131 -6.33 5.45 4.18
CA ALA A 131 -5.23 6.39 4.32
C ALA A 131 -3.90 5.75 3.91
N ALA A 132 -3.65 4.50 4.31
CA ALA A 132 -2.48 3.74 3.87
C ALA A 132 -2.49 3.53 2.34
N ALA A 133 -3.63 3.18 1.76
CA ALA A 133 -3.78 2.99 0.32
C ALA A 133 -3.47 4.27 -0.47
N PHE A 134 -3.93 5.44 -0.01
CA PHE A 134 -3.60 6.72 -0.65
C PHE A 134 -2.12 7.10 -0.47
N ARG A 135 -1.49 6.73 0.65
CA ARG A 135 -0.04 6.94 0.84
C ARG A 135 0.79 6.13 -0.17
N LEU A 136 0.45 4.86 -0.37
CA LEU A 136 1.06 4.03 -1.41
C LEU A 136 0.77 4.57 -2.82
N LEU A 137 -0.49 4.94 -3.08
CA LEU A 137 -0.90 5.51 -4.37
C LEU A 137 -0.09 6.77 -4.70
N LYS A 138 0.13 7.66 -3.73
CA LYS A 138 0.96 8.86 -3.91
C LYS A 138 2.33 8.52 -4.48
N LYS A 139 3.02 7.52 -3.92
CA LYS A 139 4.34 7.09 -4.42
C LYS A 139 4.28 6.53 -5.84
N LEU A 140 3.23 5.77 -6.13
CA LEU A 140 3.02 5.21 -7.48
C LEU A 140 2.76 6.30 -8.51
N VAL A 141 1.88 7.25 -8.19
CA VAL A 141 1.51 8.38 -9.06
C VAL A 141 2.70 9.34 -9.24
N GLN A 142 3.52 9.52 -8.21
CA GLN A 142 4.76 10.31 -8.32
C GLN A 142 5.71 9.75 -9.37
N LYS A 143 5.72 8.42 -9.55
CA LYS A 143 6.54 7.75 -10.56
C LYS A 143 5.86 7.71 -11.93
N ASP A 144 4.57 7.39 -11.99
CA ASP A 144 3.79 7.47 -13.23
C ASP A 144 2.31 7.77 -12.95
N VAL A 145 1.87 8.98 -13.29
CA VAL A 145 0.46 9.38 -13.18
C VAL A 145 -0.45 8.59 -14.13
N LYS A 146 0.08 8.06 -15.24
CA LYS A 146 -0.73 7.34 -16.22
C LYS A 146 -1.37 6.09 -15.64
N LEU A 147 -0.80 5.53 -14.57
CA LEU A 147 -1.37 4.41 -13.81
C LEU A 147 -2.81 4.64 -13.34
N ILE A 148 -3.19 5.91 -13.08
CA ILE A 148 -4.52 6.24 -12.57
C ILE A 148 -5.43 6.84 -13.63
N LEU A 149 -4.88 7.26 -14.78
CA LEU A 149 -5.66 7.86 -15.86
C LEU A 149 -6.59 6.80 -16.49
N GLY A 150 -7.85 7.17 -16.73
CA GLY A 150 -8.85 6.23 -17.24
C GLY A 150 -9.42 5.24 -16.20
N THR A 151 -8.99 5.32 -14.93
CA THR A 151 -9.54 4.53 -13.83
C THR A 151 -10.57 5.34 -13.00
N ARG A 152 -11.17 4.74 -11.98
CA ARG A 152 -12.01 5.44 -10.98
C ARG A 152 -11.22 6.12 -9.87
N ILE A 153 -9.91 5.87 -9.78
CA ILE A 153 -9.04 6.39 -8.72
C ILE A 153 -9.08 7.92 -8.63
N PRO A 154 -9.02 8.68 -9.74
CA PRO A 154 -9.12 10.13 -9.64
C PRO A 154 -10.42 10.61 -8.99
N SER A 155 -11.55 9.94 -9.26
CA SER A 155 -12.81 10.24 -8.58
C SER A 155 -12.74 9.97 -7.07
N TYR A 156 -12.08 8.89 -6.64
CA TYR A 156 -11.87 8.62 -5.21
C TYR A 156 -11.01 9.67 -4.53
N ILE A 157 -9.95 10.14 -5.19
CA ILE A 157 -9.13 11.26 -4.69
C ILE A 157 -10.04 12.47 -4.45
N LEU A 158 -10.79 12.90 -5.46
CA LEU A 158 -11.66 14.06 -5.36
C LEU A 158 -12.76 13.89 -4.29
N GLN A 159 -13.31 12.68 -4.15
CA GLN A 159 -14.36 12.38 -3.17
C GLN A 159 -13.86 12.53 -1.73
N ASN A 160 -12.62 12.14 -1.45
CA ASN A 160 -12.06 12.09 -0.11
C ASN A 160 -11.22 13.31 0.31
N LEU A 161 -11.09 14.35 -0.55
CA LEU A 161 -10.39 15.60 -0.22
C LEU A 161 -10.90 16.30 1.05
N SER A 162 -12.14 16.04 1.45
CA SER A 162 -12.77 16.63 2.63
C SER A 162 -13.15 15.57 3.67
N ALA A 163 -12.47 14.43 3.68
CA ALA A 163 -12.71 13.36 4.65
C ALA A 163 -12.65 13.89 6.09
N GLU A 164 -13.48 13.31 6.96
CA GLU A 164 -13.51 13.65 8.39
C GLU A 164 -12.25 13.16 9.11
N ASP A 165 -11.79 11.96 8.76
CA ASP A 165 -10.53 11.42 9.25
C ASP A 165 -9.35 12.25 8.70
N ILE A 166 -8.57 12.83 9.63
CA ILE A 166 -7.49 13.77 9.31
C ILE A 166 -6.36 13.08 8.55
N LEU A 167 -6.04 11.83 8.90
CA LEU A 167 -4.95 11.08 8.28
C LEU A 167 -5.28 10.72 6.83
N LEU A 168 -6.50 10.23 6.60
CA LEU A 168 -7.05 9.98 5.27
C LEU A 168 -7.08 11.26 4.45
N CYS A 169 -7.66 12.34 5.01
CA CYS A 169 -7.76 13.63 4.36
C CYS A 169 -6.37 14.15 3.93
N ARG A 170 -5.38 14.08 4.82
CA ARG A 170 -3.99 14.44 4.53
C ARG A 170 -3.41 13.63 3.37
N ASN A 171 -3.47 12.29 3.45
CA ASN A 171 -2.85 11.44 2.43
C ASN A 171 -3.54 11.59 1.07
N VAL A 172 -4.86 11.78 1.05
CA VAL A 172 -5.62 12.08 -0.18
C VAL A 172 -5.19 13.42 -0.76
N PHE A 173 -5.02 14.44 0.07
CA PHE A 173 -4.59 15.76 -0.38
C PHE A 173 -3.18 15.73 -0.95
N GLU A 174 -2.24 15.04 -0.28
CA GLU A 174 -0.88 14.85 -0.81
C GLU A 174 -0.90 14.09 -2.14
N CYS A 175 -1.72 13.04 -2.28
CA CYS A 175 -1.89 12.31 -3.53
C CYS A 175 -2.50 13.20 -4.64
N PHE A 176 -3.46 14.06 -4.30
CA PHE A 176 -4.07 15.02 -5.23
C PHE A 176 -3.04 16.03 -5.74
N LEU A 177 -2.20 16.58 -4.86
CA LEU A 177 -1.15 17.53 -5.25
C LEU A 177 -0.13 16.90 -6.20
N VAL A 178 0.29 15.67 -5.90
CA VAL A 178 1.23 14.92 -6.77
C VAL A 178 0.59 14.63 -8.12
N ALA A 179 -0.67 14.17 -8.16
CA ALA A 179 -1.36 13.90 -9.41
C ALA A 179 -1.60 15.20 -10.22
N GLY A 180 -2.03 16.26 -9.54
CA GLY A 180 -2.30 17.57 -10.13
C GLY A 180 -1.05 18.31 -10.62
N ALA A 181 0.16 17.89 -10.23
CA ALA A 181 1.38 18.40 -10.86
C ALA A 181 1.46 18.02 -12.35
N ASN A 182 0.70 17.01 -12.80
CA ASN A 182 0.62 16.62 -14.20
C ASN A 182 -0.67 17.14 -14.88
N PRO A 183 -0.57 17.91 -15.98
CA PRO A 183 -1.74 18.45 -16.69
C PRO A 183 -2.75 17.38 -17.13
N GLN A 184 -2.30 16.18 -17.49
CA GLN A 184 -3.16 15.09 -17.96
C GLN A 184 -4.15 14.62 -16.88
N PHE A 185 -3.82 14.83 -15.60
CA PHE A 185 -4.75 14.53 -14.51
C PHE A 185 -5.98 15.44 -14.54
N PHE A 186 -5.79 16.73 -14.81
CA PHE A 186 -6.90 17.69 -14.87
C PHE A 186 -7.80 17.46 -16.09
N GLU A 187 -7.23 17.08 -17.23
CA GLU A 187 -7.97 16.66 -18.42
C GLU A 187 -8.88 15.46 -18.13
N ALA A 188 -8.39 14.49 -17.35
CA ALA A 188 -9.16 13.30 -16.99
C ALA A 188 -10.26 13.54 -15.93
N CYS A 189 -10.13 14.57 -15.09
CA CYS A 189 -10.93 14.70 -13.87
C CYS A 189 -12.11 15.67 -13.91
N LYS A 190 -12.28 16.50 -14.95
CA LYS A 190 -13.31 17.57 -15.02
C LYS A 190 -13.44 18.34 -13.69
N VAL A 191 -12.31 18.87 -13.25
CA VAL A 191 -12.05 19.40 -11.89
C VAL A 191 -12.94 20.58 -11.48
N ASP A 192 -13.41 21.37 -12.45
CA ASP A 192 -14.11 22.64 -12.23
C ASP A 192 -15.39 22.52 -11.37
N LYS A 193 -16.04 21.35 -11.35
CA LYS A 193 -17.26 21.13 -10.55
C LYS A 193 -17.02 20.53 -9.17
N ALA A 194 -15.87 19.90 -8.92
CA ALA A 194 -15.65 19.07 -7.75
C ALA A 194 -14.62 19.62 -6.75
N VAL A 195 -13.60 20.35 -7.22
CA VAL A 195 -12.45 20.73 -6.39
C VAL A 195 -12.64 22.06 -5.68
N ILE A 196 -13.21 23.06 -6.34
CA ILE A 196 -13.37 24.42 -5.77
C ILE A 196 -14.17 24.39 -4.44
N PRO A 197 -15.34 23.73 -4.33
CA PRO A 197 -16.08 23.68 -3.07
C PRO A 197 -15.33 22.96 -1.94
N LYS A 198 -14.53 21.95 -2.27
CA LYS A 198 -13.80 21.12 -1.30
C LYS A 198 -12.54 21.78 -0.77
N MET A 199 -11.81 22.48 -1.64
CA MET A 199 -10.69 23.36 -1.27
C MET A 199 -11.15 24.44 -0.29
N LEU A 200 -12.30 25.08 -0.57
CA LEU A 200 -12.88 26.09 0.34
C LEU A 200 -13.22 25.51 1.72
N ASN A 201 -13.74 24.29 1.79
CA ASN A 201 -14.02 23.62 3.06
C ASN A 201 -12.75 23.29 3.86
N LEU A 202 -11.65 22.93 3.20
CA LEU A 202 -10.35 22.67 3.86
C LEU A 202 -9.75 23.95 4.45
N VAL A 203 -9.81 25.06 3.71
CA VAL A 203 -9.35 26.39 4.19
C VAL A 203 -10.18 26.82 5.40
N ARG A 204 -11.51 26.68 5.32
CA ARG A 204 -12.43 26.98 6.43
C ARG A 204 -12.18 26.12 7.67
N LYS A 205 -11.88 24.82 7.51
CA LYS A 205 -11.54 23.93 8.64
C LYS A 205 -10.24 24.30 9.35
N LYS A 206 -9.29 24.97 8.66
CA LYS A 206 -8.03 25.44 9.24
C LYS A 206 -8.13 26.84 9.88
N GLY A 207 -9.27 27.52 9.82
CA GLY A 207 -9.49 28.81 10.49
C GLY A 207 -8.78 30.00 9.84
N LEU A 208 -8.73 30.05 8.50
CA LEU A 208 -8.48 31.29 7.74
C LEU A 208 -9.80 31.93 7.33
#